data_AF-A0A7C4AUX4-F1
#
_entry.id   AF-A0A7C4AUX4-F1
#
_cell.length_a   1.000
_cell.length_b   1.000
_cell.length_c   1.000
_cell.angle_alpha   90.00
_cell.angle_beta   90.00
_cell.angle_gamma   90.00
#
_symmetry.space_group_name_H-M   'P 1'
#
loop_
_entity.id
_entity.type
_entity.pdbx_description
1 polymer ?
#
loop_
_entity_poly.entity_id
_entity_poly.type
_entity_poly.pdbx_seq_one_letter_code
_entity_poly.pdbx_strand_id
1 'polypeptide(L)'
;MKKITQLLMVLLLLGPNLAGQNIDTTELNLVEQESRYEKEKAEYLQTYVLDKILGRGKAVAIVDVTLGIETTTTKQAAQEQKTERKRRLAEMDYILPGVPNPKSVTQETAPGESRAETGGTSQVKVETKTVIKRQMVTILHDEKVSEEKLAAVKDAIIVTLRIDEKRGDKIEFKKTRFSPGFFEEIMRPMVLIPLALALLLLFFLFGPLASFLRAYVRTLREKGGTEVTVDSKFEGGPEGEGGEGGPGKGGALSPAELEKLEEEKKKYRPFQYIDEENLKRLIYLIRRENPITIALIISYLKPEFVREILMSLPPETQAQVAVEMATIRQMTQAQVMEIDNNIKEKIDFLVGGLDHLLKVLDEVDKNTRDNILAYLENEKPELYEKVRKFILTFNDIANFPDQAVQIILREIKIENLARALRQAPPEVLNKFFANMTANAAALLKEEMEYGRPMTPEQIEEERRQIIEIIKRLENENKIFIREKPKSTLLEGSEEISEPAADQTSEATLGQYKQAGIDFYNNGSYSEAIPYLEYVCQINPQDAEAWQYLGNSYYSLGQMPSALKAFEEALNLNPQNSELQSLIENLKSQVQ
;
A
#
# COMPACT_ATOMS: atom_id res chain seq x y z
N MET A 1 8.06 -25.99 -5.49
CA MET A 1 7.97 -26.07 -6.98
C MET A 1 6.92 -27.08 -7.49
N LYS A 2 7.10 -28.42 -7.43
CA LYS A 2 6.20 -29.37 -8.14
C LYS A 2 4.69 -29.20 -7.87
N LYS A 3 4.27 -28.87 -6.64
CA LYS A 3 2.87 -28.52 -6.33
C LYS A 3 2.36 -27.34 -7.19
N ILE A 4 3.12 -26.25 -7.29
CA ILE A 4 2.81 -25.06 -8.10
C ILE A 4 2.73 -25.45 -9.58
N THR A 5 3.63 -26.32 -10.07
CA THR A 5 3.56 -26.83 -11.45
C THR A 5 2.31 -27.68 -11.69
N GLN A 6 1.86 -28.48 -10.72
CA GLN A 6 0.60 -29.22 -10.81
C GLN A 6 -0.63 -28.29 -10.76
N LEU A 7 -0.59 -27.23 -9.94
CA LEU A 7 -1.65 -26.22 -9.89
C LEU A 7 -1.77 -25.48 -11.23
N LEU A 8 -0.64 -25.03 -11.80
CA LEU A 8 -0.59 -24.48 -13.15
C LEU A 8 -1.09 -25.46 -14.21
N MET A 9 -0.75 -26.75 -14.11
CA MET A 9 -1.19 -27.76 -15.08
C MET A 9 -2.69 -28.06 -14.98
N VAL A 10 -3.29 -27.96 -13.79
CA VAL A 10 -4.75 -28.01 -13.60
C VAL A 10 -5.43 -26.77 -14.18
N LEU A 11 -4.88 -25.56 -13.95
CA LEU A 11 -5.37 -24.33 -14.59
C LEU A 11 -5.25 -24.37 -16.13
N LEU A 12 -4.16 -24.94 -16.68
CA LEU A 12 -3.95 -25.06 -18.12
C LEU A 12 -4.84 -26.12 -18.80
N LEU A 13 -5.37 -27.09 -18.06
CA LEU A 13 -6.30 -28.11 -18.56
C LEU A 13 -7.77 -27.68 -18.45
N LEU A 14 -8.08 -26.65 -17.65
CA LEU A 14 -9.40 -26.06 -17.50
C LEU A 14 -9.50 -24.76 -18.30
N GLY A 15 -9.80 -24.89 -19.59
CA GLY A 15 -10.02 -23.75 -20.49
C GLY A 15 -11.19 -22.83 -20.06
N PRO A 16 -11.37 -21.67 -20.73
CA PRO A 16 -12.20 -20.56 -20.26
C PRO A 16 -13.72 -20.79 -20.44
N ASN A 17 -14.26 -21.82 -19.79
CA ASN A 17 -15.68 -22.17 -19.78
C ASN A 17 -16.09 -22.78 -18.42
N LEU A 18 -15.99 -21.99 -17.34
CA LEU A 18 -16.53 -22.34 -16.03
C LEU A 18 -16.95 -21.11 -15.19
N ALA A 19 -17.65 -20.16 -15.83
CA ALA A 19 -18.31 -19.06 -15.13
C ALA A 19 -19.53 -19.60 -14.34
N GLY A 20 -19.27 -20.19 -13.16
CA GLY A 20 -20.33 -20.81 -12.35
C GLY A 20 -19.89 -21.69 -11.17
N GLN A 21 -18.66 -21.55 -10.65
CA GLN A 21 -18.26 -22.20 -9.41
C GLN A 21 -17.69 -21.18 -8.42
N ASN A 22 -18.25 -21.16 -7.21
CA ASN A 22 -17.68 -20.42 -6.10
C ASN A 22 -16.37 -21.09 -5.67
N ILE A 23 -15.25 -20.40 -5.87
CA ILE A 23 -13.98 -20.76 -5.23
C ILE A 23 -14.13 -20.43 -3.74
N ASP A 24 -13.98 -21.43 -2.88
CA ASP A 24 -14.19 -21.26 -1.44
C ASP A 24 -13.06 -20.38 -0.86
N THR A 25 -13.42 -19.20 -0.35
CA THR A 25 -12.47 -18.23 0.22
C THR A 25 -11.71 -18.79 1.43
N THR A 26 -12.22 -19.87 2.03
CA THR A 26 -11.54 -20.64 3.08
C THR A 26 -10.25 -21.31 2.57
N GLU A 27 -10.22 -21.79 1.33
CA GLU A 27 -9.03 -22.47 0.77
C GLU A 27 -7.90 -21.48 0.48
N LEU A 28 -8.22 -20.28 -0.04
CA LEU A 28 -7.24 -19.25 -0.34
C LEU A 28 -6.50 -18.79 0.93
N ASN A 29 -7.24 -18.57 2.02
CA ASN A 29 -6.68 -18.24 3.33
C ASN A 29 -5.80 -19.37 3.90
N LEU A 30 -6.15 -20.63 3.64
CA LEU A 30 -5.36 -21.79 4.10
C LEU A 30 -4.02 -21.91 3.36
N VAL A 31 -3.99 -21.62 2.05
CA VAL A 31 -2.77 -21.58 1.24
C VAL A 31 -1.83 -20.45 1.67
N GLU A 32 -2.35 -19.28 2.04
CA GLU A 32 -1.52 -18.21 2.61
C GLU A 32 -0.93 -18.61 3.97
N GLN A 33 -1.71 -19.28 4.83
CA GLN A 33 -1.22 -19.83 6.09
C GLN A 33 -0.15 -20.92 5.90
N GLU A 34 -0.29 -21.78 4.88
CA GLU A 34 0.76 -22.73 4.48
C GLU A 34 2.06 -21.98 4.15
N SER A 35 2.02 -21.02 3.21
CA SER A 35 3.22 -20.32 2.74
C SER A 35 3.91 -19.48 3.83
N ARG A 36 3.15 -18.81 4.70
CA ARG A 36 3.70 -18.08 5.86
C ARG A 36 4.43 -19.03 6.83
N TYR A 37 3.82 -20.19 7.13
CA TYR A 37 4.40 -21.18 8.03
C TYR A 37 5.64 -21.85 7.41
N GLU A 38 5.61 -22.20 6.13
CA GLU A 38 6.76 -22.74 5.38
C GLU A 38 7.97 -21.80 5.48
N LYS A 39 7.78 -20.50 5.20
CA LYS A 39 8.84 -19.49 5.30
C LYS A 39 9.39 -19.37 6.73
N GLU A 40 8.51 -19.16 7.72
CA GLU A 40 8.90 -18.97 9.12
C GLU A 40 9.71 -20.16 9.65
N LYS A 41 9.31 -21.39 9.32
CA LYS A 41 10.03 -22.60 9.78
C LYS A 41 11.31 -22.87 8.99
N ALA A 42 11.38 -22.52 7.71
CA ALA A 42 12.63 -22.58 6.96
C ALA A 42 13.68 -21.60 7.51
N GLU A 43 13.27 -20.35 7.79
CA GLU A 43 14.12 -19.29 8.36
C GLU A 43 14.58 -19.62 9.79
N TYR A 44 13.69 -20.20 10.62
CA TYR A 44 14.05 -20.73 11.94
C TYR A 44 15.07 -21.87 11.84
N LEU A 45 14.82 -22.88 10.98
CA LEU A 45 15.75 -24.00 10.81
C LEU A 45 17.11 -23.53 10.28
N GLN A 46 17.15 -22.56 9.37
CA GLN A 46 18.39 -21.98 8.89
C GLN A 46 19.19 -21.37 10.05
N THR A 47 18.57 -20.43 10.77
CA THR A 47 19.23 -19.57 11.77
C THR A 47 19.61 -20.32 13.05
N TYR A 48 18.72 -21.19 13.54
CA TYR A 48 18.87 -21.81 14.87
C TYR A 48 19.36 -23.27 14.83
N VAL A 49 19.31 -23.95 13.68
CA VAL A 49 19.75 -25.35 13.53
C VAL A 49 20.92 -25.48 12.55
N LEU A 50 20.74 -25.11 11.28
CA LEU A 50 21.75 -25.34 10.24
C LEU A 50 23.00 -24.48 10.44
N ASP A 51 22.84 -23.17 10.59
CA ASP A 51 23.96 -22.25 10.76
C ASP A 51 24.75 -22.51 12.05
N LYS A 52 24.11 -23.07 13.09
CA LYS A 52 24.76 -23.44 14.36
C LYS A 52 25.52 -24.77 14.30
N ILE A 53 24.98 -25.80 13.64
CA ILE A 53 25.58 -27.15 13.62
C ILE A 53 26.55 -27.33 12.44
N LEU A 54 26.19 -26.78 11.27
CA LEU A 54 26.94 -26.93 10.01
C LEU A 54 27.82 -25.70 9.72
N GLY A 55 27.34 -24.51 10.09
CA GLY A 55 27.97 -23.21 9.83
C GLY A 55 27.29 -22.46 8.67
N ARG A 56 27.21 -21.13 8.79
CA ARG A 56 26.64 -20.23 7.78
C ARG A 56 27.06 -20.59 6.35
N GLY A 57 26.09 -20.62 5.44
CA GLY A 57 26.29 -20.82 4.00
C GLY A 57 26.64 -22.25 3.56
N LYS A 58 26.66 -23.24 4.45
CA LYS A 58 26.99 -24.65 4.13
C LYS A 58 25.77 -25.57 3.97
N ALA A 59 24.58 -25.05 4.27
CA ALA A 59 23.32 -25.74 4.05
C ALA A 59 22.16 -24.75 3.91
N VAL A 60 21.07 -25.21 3.30
CA VAL A 60 19.80 -24.48 3.12
C VAL A 60 18.63 -25.37 3.54
N ALA A 61 17.74 -24.85 4.38
CA ALA A 61 16.48 -25.50 4.75
C ALA A 61 15.37 -25.17 3.73
N ILE A 62 14.62 -26.19 3.31
CA ILE A 62 13.36 -26.05 2.57
C ILE A 62 12.30 -26.81 3.36
N VAL A 63 11.15 -26.17 3.60
CA VAL A 63 10.01 -26.75 4.31
C VAL A 63 8.80 -26.67 3.39
N ASP A 64 8.22 -27.81 3.03
CA ASP A 64 6.90 -27.92 2.39
C ASP A 64 5.88 -28.40 3.45
N VAL A 65 4.73 -27.76 3.59
CA VAL A 65 3.66 -28.12 4.55
C VAL A 65 2.37 -28.42 3.80
N THR A 66 1.41 -29.03 4.49
CA THR A 66 0.01 -29.11 4.08
C THR A 66 -0.85 -29.06 5.33
N LEU A 67 -1.69 -28.02 5.42
CA LEU A 67 -2.61 -27.77 6.53
C LEU A 67 -3.98 -28.37 6.24
N GLY A 68 -4.87 -28.27 7.21
CA GLY A 68 -6.27 -28.65 7.08
C GLY A 68 -7.09 -28.09 8.22
N ILE A 69 -8.42 -28.06 8.04
CA ILE A 69 -9.35 -27.59 9.06
C ILE A 69 -10.08 -28.80 9.62
N GLU A 70 -10.02 -28.98 10.93
CA GLU A 70 -10.83 -29.96 11.67
C GLU A 70 -11.95 -29.24 12.41
N THR A 71 -13.18 -29.75 12.24
CA THR A 71 -14.42 -29.11 12.73
C THR A 71 -15.00 -29.93 13.87
N THR A 72 -14.76 -29.51 15.11
CA THR A 72 -15.27 -30.20 16.31
C THR A 72 -16.66 -29.66 16.70
N THR A 73 -17.70 -30.46 16.47
CA THR A 73 -19.09 -30.10 16.75
C THR A 73 -19.51 -30.57 18.15
N THR A 74 -19.49 -29.67 19.13
CA THR A 74 -19.93 -29.95 20.50
C THR A 74 -21.40 -29.61 20.68
N LYS A 75 -22.24 -30.63 20.91
CA LYS A 75 -23.64 -30.44 21.29
C LYS A 75 -23.74 -30.37 22.82
N GLN A 76 -24.00 -29.19 23.38
CA GLN A 76 -24.36 -29.07 24.79
C GLN A 76 -25.85 -29.40 24.96
N ALA A 77 -26.14 -30.51 25.63
CA ALA A 77 -27.50 -30.79 26.09
C ALA A 77 -27.79 -29.95 27.34
N ALA A 78 -28.89 -29.19 27.33
CA ALA A 78 -29.33 -28.44 28.49
C ALA A 78 -29.71 -29.41 29.63
N GLN A 79 -29.03 -29.29 30.77
CA GLN A 79 -29.22 -30.20 31.91
C GLN A 79 -30.42 -29.75 32.75
N GLU A 80 -31.49 -30.55 32.80
CA GLU A 80 -32.72 -30.21 33.53
C GLU A 80 -32.50 -30.06 35.05
N GLN A 81 -32.36 -28.83 35.54
CA GLN A 81 -32.50 -28.56 36.97
C GLN A 81 -33.97 -28.55 37.40
N LYS A 82 -34.51 -29.73 37.70
CA LYS A 82 -35.80 -29.87 38.41
C LYS A 82 -35.73 -29.20 39.79
N THR A 83 -36.17 -27.96 39.87
CA THR A 83 -36.39 -27.24 41.12
C THR A 83 -37.89 -27.16 41.39
N GLU A 84 -38.41 -28.06 42.21
CA GLU A 84 -39.80 -27.95 42.68
C GLU A 84 -39.96 -26.72 43.59
N ARG A 85 -40.66 -25.69 43.13
CA ARG A 85 -41.29 -24.69 44.01
C ARG A 85 -42.78 -24.59 43.75
N LYS A 86 -43.54 -24.78 44.83
CA LYS A 86 -45.01 -24.87 44.81
C LYS A 86 -45.64 -23.58 44.31
N ARG A 87 -46.79 -23.73 43.64
CA ARG A 87 -47.73 -22.65 43.30
C ARG A 87 -47.94 -21.72 44.50
N ARG A 88 -47.87 -20.41 44.26
CA ARG A 88 -48.83 -19.46 44.84
C ARG A 88 -49.62 -18.88 43.68
N LEU A 89 -50.94 -18.84 43.83
CA LEU A 89 -51.83 -18.18 42.87
C LEU A 89 -51.75 -16.66 43.07
N ALA A 90 -52.17 -15.90 42.06
CA ALA A 90 -52.36 -14.46 42.20
C ALA A 90 -53.55 -14.18 43.13
N GLU A 91 -53.36 -13.25 44.06
CA GLU A 91 -54.47 -12.54 44.70
C GLU A 91 -54.85 -11.35 43.81
N MET A 92 -56.15 -11.21 43.55
CA MET A 92 -56.76 -10.08 42.85
C MET A 92 -57.94 -9.64 43.70
N ASP A 93 -57.99 -8.37 44.09
CA ASP A 93 -59.04 -7.85 44.97
C ASP A 93 -60.37 -7.65 44.24
N TYR A 94 -61.46 -8.08 44.89
CA TYR A 94 -62.84 -7.85 44.47
C TYR A 94 -63.56 -7.14 45.61
N ILE A 95 -64.18 -5.97 45.33
CA ILE A 95 -64.76 -5.12 46.37
C ILE A 95 -66.02 -5.74 46.98
N LEU A 96 -66.82 -6.44 46.17
CA LEU A 96 -67.91 -7.32 46.61
C LEU A 96 -68.05 -8.52 45.65
N PRO A 97 -68.69 -9.64 46.08
CA PRO A 97 -68.87 -10.83 45.24
C PRO A 97 -69.60 -10.51 43.93
N GLY A 98 -68.88 -10.62 42.81
CA GLY A 98 -69.41 -10.46 41.46
C GLY A 98 -68.88 -9.27 40.65
N VAL A 99 -68.16 -8.31 41.24
CA VAL A 99 -67.68 -7.11 40.50
C VAL A 99 -66.23 -6.70 40.86
N PRO A 100 -65.26 -6.91 39.94
CA PRO A 100 -63.95 -6.24 39.94
C PRO A 100 -63.96 -4.92 39.14
N ASN A 101 -62.88 -4.15 39.23
CA ASN A 101 -62.82 -2.72 38.90
C ASN A 101 -62.55 -2.38 37.40
N PRO A 102 -63.39 -1.58 36.71
CA PRO A 102 -63.25 -1.28 35.28
C PRO A 102 -62.37 -0.05 34.97
N LYS A 103 -61.05 -0.24 34.87
CA LYS A 103 -60.11 0.63 34.14
C LYS A 103 -58.99 -0.24 33.54
N SER A 104 -58.72 -0.28 32.23
CA SER A 104 -59.36 0.36 31.07
C SER A 104 -59.26 -0.56 29.85
N VAL A 105 -60.31 -0.66 29.04
CA VAL A 105 -60.40 -1.54 27.85
C VAL A 105 -61.06 -0.77 26.69
N THR A 106 -60.68 -1.09 25.44
CA THR A 106 -61.02 -0.39 24.18
C THR A 106 -60.35 0.99 24.04
N GLN A 107 -59.97 1.49 22.86
CA GLN A 107 -60.24 1.10 21.46
C GLN A 107 -58.90 0.89 20.70
N GLU A 108 -58.71 -0.15 19.87
CA GLU A 108 -58.98 -0.23 18.41
C GLU A 108 -58.31 0.89 17.58
N THR A 109 -57.58 0.65 16.48
CA THR A 109 -57.32 -0.58 15.69
C THR A 109 -55.81 -0.97 15.79
N ALA A 110 -55.02 -1.57 14.88
CA ALA A 110 -55.10 -2.00 13.46
C ALA A 110 -54.14 -3.20 13.20
N PRO A 111 -54.19 -3.89 12.03
CA PRO A 111 -53.46 -5.15 11.81
C PRO A 111 -52.14 -5.01 11.03
N GLY A 112 -51.15 -5.88 11.29
CA GLY A 112 -49.89 -5.88 10.51
C GLY A 112 -48.90 -7.04 10.69
N GLU A 113 -48.72 -7.60 11.89
CA GLU A 113 -47.61 -8.55 12.14
C GLU A 113 -48.05 -9.99 12.48
N SER A 114 -47.37 -10.95 11.84
CA SER A 114 -47.62 -12.39 11.98
C SER A 114 -46.67 -13.03 12.99
N ARG A 115 -47.25 -13.58 14.06
CA ARG A 115 -46.73 -14.60 14.99
C ARG A 115 -45.30 -15.10 14.72
N ALA A 116 -44.36 -14.75 15.60
CA ALA A 116 -43.13 -15.52 15.76
C ALA A 116 -43.44 -16.85 16.50
N GLU A 117 -43.00 -17.98 15.95
CA GLU A 117 -43.05 -19.28 16.64
C GLU A 117 -41.76 -19.52 17.42
N THR A 118 -41.88 -19.85 18.71
CA THR A 118 -40.73 -20.00 19.62
C THR A 118 -40.02 -21.35 19.43
N GLY A 119 -39.22 -21.47 18.37
CA GLY A 119 -38.36 -22.64 18.15
C GLY A 119 -37.22 -22.72 19.17
N GLY A 120 -37.19 -23.79 19.97
CA GLY A 120 -36.15 -24.02 20.97
C GLY A 120 -34.78 -24.37 20.34
N THR A 121 -33.85 -23.41 20.32
CA THR A 121 -32.53 -23.57 19.71
C THR A 121 -31.54 -24.29 20.62
N SER A 122 -31.30 -25.58 20.34
CA SER A 122 -30.12 -26.29 20.86
C SER A 122 -28.84 -25.61 20.39
N GLN A 123 -28.04 -25.04 21.30
CA GLN A 123 -26.78 -24.42 20.94
C GLN A 123 -25.74 -25.48 20.55
N VAL A 124 -25.42 -25.54 19.26
CA VAL A 124 -24.37 -26.38 18.70
C VAL A 124 -23.08 -25.54 18.62
N LYS A 125 -22.14 -25.76 19.55
CA LYS A 125 -20.85 -25.05 19.51
C LYS A 125 -19.92 -25.77 18.53
N VAL A 126 -19.68 -25.15 17.38
CA VAL A 126 -18.73 -25.62 16.38
C VAL A 126 -17.38 -24.93 16.62
N GLU A 127 -16.32 -25.69 16.86
CA GLU A 127 -14.95 -25.18 16.92
C GLU A 127 -14.14 -25.72 15.74
N THR A 128 -13.80 -24.85 14.79
CA THR A 128 -12.83 -25.12 13.72
C THR A 128 -11.41 -24.85 14.20
N LYS A 129 -10.48 -25.78 13.93
CA LYS A 129 -9.05 -25.65 14.27
C LYS A 129 -8.19 -26.05 13.08
N THR A 130 -7.19 -25.23 12.77
CA THR A 130 -6.19 -25.54 11.75
C THR A 130 -5.19 -26.56 12.30
N VAL A 131 -5.01 -27.67 11.59
CA VAL A 131 -4.10 -28.77 11.93
C VAL A 131 -3.10 -29.00 10.80
N ILE A 132 -1.88 -29.43 11.13
CA ILE A 132 -0.92 -29.91 10.13
C ILE A 132 -1.38 -31.29 9.69
N LYS A 133 -1.70 -31.45 8.40
CA LYS A 133 -1.98 -32.76 7.78
C LYS A 133 -0.70 -33.49 7.37
N ARG A 134 0.35 -32.75 6.98
CA ARG A 134 1.66 -33.30 6.61
C ARG A 134 2.74 -32.21 6.56
N GLN A 135 3.99 -32.58 6.83
CA GLN A 135 5.18 -31.73 6.66
C GLN A 135 6.35 -32.47 6.00
N MET A 136 7.09 -31.81 5.12
CA MET A 136 8.32 -32.30 4.53
C MET A 136 9.43 -31.26 4.73
N VAL A 137 10.61 -31.74 5.14
CA VAL A 137 11.80 -30.89 5.35
C VAL A 137 12.92 -31.43 4.46
N THR A 138 13.33 -30.65 3.45
CA THR A 138 14.50 -30.96 2.63
C THR A 138 15.67 -30.08 3.07
N ILE A 139 16.78 -30.70 3.49
CA ILE A 139 18.02 -30.01 3.80
C ILE A 139 19.00 -30.20 2.65
N LEU A 140 19.34 -29.11 1.96
CA LEU A 140 20.42 -29.09 0.97
C LEU A 140 21.73 -28.78 1.71
N HIS A 141 22.79 -29.57 1.56
CA HIS A 141 24.04 -29.37 2.31
C HIS A 141 25.32 -29.63 1.49
N ASP A 142 26.44 -29.04 1.91
CA ASP A 142 27.75 -29.22 1.26
C ASP A 142 28.22 -30.69 1.29
N GLU A 143 28.92 -31.12 0.23
CA GLU A 143 29.53 -32.45 0.11
C GLU A 143 30.47 -32.82 1.28
N LYS A 144 31.06 -31.83 1.97
CA LYS A 144 32.05 -31.98 3.05
C LYS A 144 31.45 -32.10 4.45
N VAL A 145 30.12 -32.12 4.60
CA VAL A 145 29.46 -32.29 5.91
C VAL A 145 29.55 -33.76 6.36
N SER A 146 29.96 -34.01 7.61
CA SER A 146 30.01 -35.35 8.20
C SER A 146 28.62 -35.87 8.58
N GLU A 147 28.41 -37.17 8.41
CA GLU A 147 27.12 -37.83 8.68
C GLU A 147 26.69 -37.69 10.17
N GLU A 148 27.63 -37.61 11.11
CA GLU A 148 27.38 -37.30 12.53
C GLU A 148 26.68 -35.94 12.74
N LYS A 149 27.07 -34.92 11.95
CA LYS A 149 26.42 -33.61 11.98
C LYS A 149 25.04 -33.63 11.33
N LEU A 150 24.84 -34.46 10.30
CA LEU A 150 23.52 -34.66 9.68
C LEU A 150 22.56 -35.37 10.65
N ALA A 151 23.05 -36.32 11.46
CA ALA A 151 22.27 -36.92 12.55
C ALA A 151 21.85 -35.86 13.59
N ALA A 152 22.78 -35.05 14.09
CA ALA A 152 22.46 -33.97 15.04
C ALA A 152 21.46 -32.94 14.47
N VAL A 153 21.56 -32.60 13.18
CA VAL A 153 20.56 -31.76 12.48
C VAL A 153 19.21 -32.47 12.38
N LYS A 154 19.17 -33.77 12.07
CA LYS A 154 17.93 -34.54 11.98
C LYS A 154 17.18 -34.56 13.32
N ASP A 155 17.87 -34.85 14.41
CA ASP A 155 17.28 -34.94 15.74
C ASP A 155 16.75 -33.57 16.21
N ALA A 156 17.50 -32.49 15.94
CA ALA A 156 17.04 -31.12 16.16
C ALA A 156 15.76 -30.80 15.36
N ILE A 157 15.69 -31.15 14.07
CA ILE A 157 14.49 -30.95 13.23
C ILE A 157 13.28 -31.71 13.79
N ILE A 158 13.45 -32.96 14.23
CA ILE A 158 12.38 -33.78 14.81
C ILE A 158 11.78 -33.10 16.06
N VAL A 159 12.63 -32.61 16.96
CA VAL A 159 12.20 -31.93 18.19
C VAL A 159 11.57 -30.57 17.88
N THR A 160 12.19 -29.75 17.03
CA THR A 160 11.72 -28.40 16.69
C THR A 160 10.35 -28.40 16.00
N LEU A 161 10.15 -29.27 15.01
CA LEU A 161 8.94 -29.27 14.19
C LEU A 161 7.89 -30.33 14.59
N ARG A 162 8.18 -31.14 15.60
CA ARG A 162 7.30 -32.25 16.06
C ARG A 162 6.89 -33.16 14.90
N ILE A 163 7.91 -33.60 14.15
CA ILE A 163 7.78 -34.49 12.98
C ILE A 163 7.20 -35.84 13.42
N ASP A 164 6.12 -36.27 12.79
CA ASP A 164 5.48 -37.56 13.05
C ASP A 164 5.42 -38.42 11.78
N GLU A 165 6.14 -39.54 11.79
CA GLU A 165 6.15 -40.50 10.67
C GLU A 165 4.76 -41.09 10.40
N LYS A 166 3.87 -41.17 11.42
CA LYS A 166 2.48 -41.62 11.26
C LYS A 166 1.58 -40.61 10.56
N ARG A 167 1.93 -39.32 10.63
CA ARG A 167 1.34 -38.23 9.83
C ARG A 167 1.83 -38.25 8.38
N GLY A 168 2.82 -39.08 8.06
CA GLY A 168 3.46 -39.14 6.74
C GLY A 168 4.48 -38.03 6.52
N ASP A 169 4.97 -37.41 7.59
CA ASP A 169 6.01 -36.40 7.54
C ASP A 169 7.35 -37.01 7.11
N LYS A 170 8.23 -36.22 6.48
CA LYS A 170 9.54 -36.71 6.01
C LYS A 170 10.65 -35.66 6.14
N ILE A 171 11.84 -36.12 6.51
CA ILE A 171 13.09 -35.34 6.45
C ILE A 171 13.98 -35.97 5.37
N GLU A 172 14.49 -35.16 4.45
CA GLU A 172 15.35 -35.62 3.35
C GLU A 172 16.61 -34.75 3.25
N PHE A 173 17.79 -35.38 3.19
CA PHE A 173 19.08 -34.69 3.04
C PHE A 173 19.58 -34.86 1.60
N LYS A 174 20.01 -33.77 0.97
CA LYS A 174 20.55 -33.77 -0.40
C LYS A 174 21.89 -33.02 -0.46
N LYS A 175 22.88 -33.63 -1.11
CA LYS A 175 24.23 -33.06 -1.26
C LYS A 175 24.23 -32.06 -2.43
N THR A 176 24.86 -30.90 -2.25
CA THR A 176 25.00 -29.82 -3.24
C THR A 176 26.33 -29.08 -3.08
N ARG A 177 26.67 -28.19 -4.01
CA ARG A 177 27.90 -27.38 -4.00
C ARG A 177 27.59 -25.92 -3.77
N PHE A 178 28.05 -25.38 -2.65
CA PHE A 178 28.01 -23.95 -2.37
C PHE A 178 29.35 -23.32 -2.81
N SER A 179 29.32 -22.47 -3.84
CA SER A 179 30.51 -21.76 -4.33
C SER A 179 30.68 -20.41 -3.62
N PRO A 180 31.91 -19.96 -3.32
CA PRO A 180 32.17 -18.54 -3.05
C PRO A 180 31.80 -17.67 -4.28
N GLY A 181 31.62 -16.37 -4.04
CA GLY A 181 30.96 -15.46 -4.97
C GLY A 181 31.80 -15.04 -6.18
N PHE A 182 31.13 -14.97 -7.33
CA PHE A 182 31.64 -14.52 -8.65
C PHE A 182 32.57 -13.29 -8.63
N PHE A 183 32.33 -12.32 -7.74
CA PHE A 183 33.15 -11.12 -7.61
C PHE A 183 34.58 -11.38 -7.09
N GLU A 184 34.80 -12.39 -6.22
CA GLU A 184 36.13 -12.73 -5.71
C GLU A 184 37.04 -13.34 -6.79
N GLU A 185 36.44 -13.93 -7.84
CA GLU A 185 37.18 -14.56 -8.93
C GLU A 185 37.63 -13.53 -9.99
N ILE A 186 36.79 -12.52 -10.26
CA ILE A 186 37.11 -11.41 -11.18
C ILE A 186 38.13 -10.44 -10.57
N MET A 187 38.09 -10.19 -9.26
CA MET A 187 39.05 -9.32 -8.55
C MET A 187 40.49 -9.87 -8.53
N ARG A 188 40.73 -11.11 -8.98
CA ARG A 188 42.08 -11.69 -9.01
C ARG A 188 42.96 -10.97 -10.05
N PRO A 189 44.19 -10.54 -9.72
CA PRO A 189 45.07 -9.83 -10.66
C PRO A 189 45.28 -10.57 -11.99
N MET A 190 45.31 -11.91 -11.96
CA MET A 190 45.47 -12.78 -13.13
C MET A 190 44.29 -12.69 -14.13
N VAL A 191 43.11 -12.25 -13.69
CA VAL A 191 41.90 -12.06 -14.52
C VAL A 191 41.67 -10.58 -14.82
N LEU A 192 41.84 -9.71 -13.81
CA LEU A 192 41.60 -8.28 -13.90
C LEU A 192 42.54 -7.58 -14.89
N ILE A 193 43.83 -7.93 -14.90
CA ILE A 193 44.83 -7.32 -15.80
C ILE A 193 44.52 -7.58 -17.29
N PRO A 194 44.35 -8.83 -17.76
CA PRO A 194 44.01 -9.06 -19.17
C PRO A 194 42.63 -8.51 -19.55
N LEU A 195 41.65 -8.48 -18.64
CA LEU A 195 40.35 -7.86 -18.88
C LEU A 195 40.45 -6.35 -19.13
N ALA A 196 41.23 -5.63 -18.31
CA ALA A 196 41.50 -4.21 -18.49
C ALA A 196 42.26 -3.93 -19.80
N LEU A 197 43.22 -4.79 -20.16
CA LEU A 197 43.99 -4.67 -21.41
C LEU A 197 43.11 -4.90 -22.64
N ALA A 198 42.18 -5.86 -22.58
CA ALA A 198 41.19 -6.09 -23.63
C ALA A 198 40.23 -4.88 -23.79
N LEU A 199 39.75 -4.29 -22.68
CA LEU A 199 38.92 -3.08 -22.71
C LEU A 199 39.65 -1.87 -23.33
N LEU A 200 40.93 -1.68 -23.01
CA LEU A 200 41.76 -0.61 -23.57
C LEU A 200 41.94 -0.80 -25.09
N LEU A 201 42.21 -2.03 -25.54
CA LEU A 201 42.30 -2.37 -26.96
C LEU A 201 40.97 -2.12 -27.69
N LEU A 202 39.84 -2.45 -27.05
CA LEU A 202 38.49 -2.17 -27.58
C LEU A 202 38.24 -0.67 -27.74
N PHE A 203 38.62 0.15 -26.75
CA PHE A 203 38.57 1.61 -26.85
C PHE A 203 39.45 2.17 -27.96
N PHE A 204 40.66 1.62 -28.15
CA PHE A 204 41.57 2.03 -29.22
C PHE A 204 41.02 1.68 -30.62
N LEU A 205 40.43 0.49 -30.78
CA LEU A 205 39.90 0.02 -32.07
C LEU A 205 38.63 0.77 -32.49
N PHE A 206 37.70 1.02 -31.56
CA PHE A 206 36.38 1.59 -31.86
C PHE A 206 36.26 3.10 -31.62
N GLY A 207 37.14 3.71 -30.82
CA GLY A 207 37.15 5.16 -30.56
C GLY A 207 37.23 6.03 -31.83
N PRO A 208 38.16 5.76 -32.77
CA PRO A 208 38.23 6.48 -34.05
C PRO A 208 36.97 6.29 -34.91
N LEU A 209 36.41 5.07 -34.95
CA LEU A 209 35.19 4.76 -35.70
C LEU A 209 33.96 5.48 -35.13
N ALA A 210 33.84 5.57 -33.79
CA ALA A 210 32.81 6.33 -33.11
C ALA A 210 32.99 7.86 -33.28
N SER A 211 34.19 8.35 -33.57
CA SER A 211 34.43 9.73 -33.98
C SER A 211 33.95 9.97 -35.42
N PHE A 212 34.35 9.09 -36.35
CA PHE A 212 33.94 9.13 -37.75
C PHE A 212 32.41 9.07 -37.93
N LEU A 213 31.72 8.16 -37.23
CA LEU A 213 30.26 8.06 -37.25
C LEU A 213 29.56 9.34 -36.77
N ARG A 214 30.09 10.02 -35.74
CA ARG A 214 29.55 11.31 -35.28
C ARG A 214 29.77 12.42 -36.32
N ALA A 215 30.90 12.42 -37.03
CA ALA A 215 31.11 13.35 -38.15
C ALA A 215 30.18 13.07 -39.33
N TYR A 216 29.96 11.79 -39.67
CA TYR A 216 29.07 11.37 -40.76
C TYR A 216 27.59 11.70 -40.49
N VAL A 217 27.09 11.46 -39.27
CA VAL A 217 25.73 11.87 -38.88
C VAL A 217 25.57 13.39 -38.93
N ARG A 218 26.62 14.16 -38.63
CA ARG A 218 26.61 15.63 -38.72
C ARG A 218 26.47 16.11 -40.17
N THR A 219 27.25 15.56 -41.11
CA THR A 219 27.17 15.95 -42.53
C THR A 219 25.88 15.50 -43.21
N LEU A 220 25.27 14.39 -42.79
CA LEU A 220 23.91 14.02 -43.20
C LEU A 220 22.87 15.06 -42.73
N ARG A 221 22.96 15.52 -41.47
CA ARG A 221 22.07 16.55 -40.93
C ARG A 221 22.23 17.92 -41.61
N GLU A 222 23.38 18.19 -42.20
CA GLU A 222 23.67 19.43 -42.96
C GLU A 222 23.27 19.34 -44.45
N LYS A 223 22.89 18.15 -44.95
CA LYS A 223 22.39 17.96 -46.33
C LYS A 223 20.90 17.60 -46.45
N GLY A 224 20.23 17.25 -45.36
CA GLY A 224 18.78 16.97 -45.34
C GLY A 224 17.93 18.25 -45.37
N GLY A 225 18.02 19.07 -46.42
CA GLY A 225 17.42 20.40 -46.42
C GLY A 225 17.41 21.17 -47.75
N THR A 226 17.18 20.50 -48.88
CA THR A 226 16.87 21.18 -50.16
C THR A 226 15.51 20.74 -50.66
N GLU A 227 14.55 21.67 -50.68
CA GLU A 227 13.24 21.47 -51.30
C GLU A 227 13.40 21.27 -52.81
N VAL A 228 12.89 20.17 -53.34
CA VAL A 228 12.86 19.93 -54.79
C VAL A 228 11.53 20.44 -55.32
N THR A 229 11.53 21.68 -55.80
CA THR A 229 10.45 22.19 -56.66
C THR A 229 10.44 21.37 -57.94
N VAL A 230 9.42 20.54 -58.13
CA VAL A 230 9.23 19.76 -59.36
C VAL A 230 8.85 20.72 -60.48
N ASP A 231 9.67 20.80 -61.52
CA ASP A 231 9.26 21.33 -62.82
C ASP A 231 9.84 20.51 -63.97
N SER A 232 9.18 20.63 -65.11
CA SER A 232 9.07 19.61 -66.16
C SER A 232 10.13 19.70 -67.25
N LYS A 233 10.57 18.54 -67.78
CA LYS A 233 10.86 18.35 -69.21
C LYS A 233 10.91 16.88 -69.66
N PHE A 234 11.03 16.70 -70.97
CA PHE A 234 10.59 15.54 -71.76
C PHE A 234 11.79 14.84 -72.47
N GLU A 235 11.47 13.84 -73.31
CA GLU A 235 12.39 13.07 -74.19
C GLU A 235 13.25 12.00 -73.48
N GLY A 236 13.46 10.78 -74.01
CA GLY A 236 12.93 10.15 -75.24
C GLY A 236 13.18 8.62 -75.26
N GLY A 237 12.60 7.89 -76.22
CA GLY A 237 12.72 6.42 -76.37
C GLY A 237 14.05 5.94 -77.00
N PRO A 238 14.18 4.65 -77.44
CA PRO A 238 13.12 3.77 -77.94
C PRO A 238 13.04 2.35 -77.30
N GLU A 239 12.11 1.55 -77.82
CA GLU A 239 11.87 0.12 -77.52
C GLU A 239 12.84 -0.82 -78.29
N GLY A 240 12.98 -2.08 -77.86
CA GLY A 240 13.79 -3.07 -78.60
C GLY A 240 14.02 -4.44 -77.92
N GLU A 241 13.05 -5.35 -78.06
CA GLU A 241 13.09 -6.83 -78.03
C GLU A 241 14.16 -7.64 -77.25
N GLY A 242 13.70 -8.70 -76.54
CA GLY A 242 14.40 -10.00 -76.53
C GLY A 242 14.51 -10.77 -75.21
N GLY A 243 13.87 -11.95 -75.12
CA GLY A 243 14.23 -13.02 -74.17
C GLY A 243 13.14 -13.47 -73.18
N GLU A 244 12.63 -14.70 -73.35
CA GLU A 244 11.72 -15.36 -72.39
C GLU A 244 12.48 -15.94 -71.17
N GLY A 245 11.84 -15.99 -69.98
CA GLY A 245 12.55 -16.36 -68.73
C GLY A 245 11.75 -17.06 -67.61
N GLY A 246 10.45 -17.34 -67.80
CA GLY A 246 9.64 -18.16 -66.87
C GLY A 246 9.15 -17.46 -65.56
N PRO A 247 7.98 -17.85 -65.02
CA PRO A 247 7.38 -17.18 -63.86
C PRO A 247 7.93 -17.69 -62.52
N GLY A 248 9.06 -17.12 -62.07
CA GLY A 248 9.52 -17.28 -60.69
C GLY A 248 8.53 -16.63 -59.71
N LYS A 249 7.99 -17.39 -58.75
CA LYS A 249 7.09 -16.87 -57.70
C LYS A 249 7.82 -15.95 -56.70
N GLY A 250 8.05 -14.71 -57.10
CA GLY A 250 8.36 -13.61 -56.18
C GLY A 250 7.13 -13.20 -55.38
N GLY A 251 6.87 -13.90 -54.27
CA GLY A 251 5.78 -13.57 -53.35
C GLY A 251 6.08 -12.28 -52.59
N ALA A 252 5.67 -11.14 -53.15
CA ALA A 252 5.54 -9.92 -52.37
C ALA A 252 4.46 -10.14 -51.29
N LEU A 253 4.83 -9.96 -50.02
CA LEU A 253 3.88 -10.02 -48.91
C LEU A 253 2.76 -9.01 -49.16
N SER A 254 1.51 -9.46 -49.05
CA SER A 254 0.36 -8.58 -49.22
C SER A 254 0.31 -7.54 -48.09
N PRO A 255 -0.33 -6.37 -48.30
CA PRO A 255 -0.51 -5.37 -47.24
C PRO A 255 -1.12 -5.97 -45.96
N ALA A 256 -2.04 -6.92 -46.08
CA ALA A 256 -2.66 -7.61 -44.94
C ALA A 256 -1.74 -8.65 -44.25
N GLU A 257 -0.69 -9.13 -44.91
CA GLU A 257 0.36 -9.95 -44.28
C GLU A 257 1.42 -9.07 -43.62
N LEU A 258 1.73 -7.91 -44.19
CA LEU A 258 2.57 -6.89 -43.55
C LEU A 258 1.88 -6.34 -42.29
N GLU A 259 0.59 -5.98 -42.37
CA GLU A 259 -0.22 -5.51 -41.25
C GLU A 259 -0.31 -6.57 -40.13
N LYS A 260 -0.48 -7.86 -40.47
CA LYS A 260 -0.39 -8.96 -39.48
C LYS A 260 1.00 -9.12 -38.88
N LEU A 261 2.07 -8.97 -39.67
CA LEU A 261 3.45 -8.97 -39.19
C LEU A 261 3.80 -7.74 -38.34
N GLU A 262 3.01 -6.66 -38.41
CA GLU A 262 3.08 -5.49 -37.53
C GLU A 262 2.22 -5.68 -36.27
N GLU A 263 1.04 -6.31 -36.35
CA GLU A 263 0.23 -6.68 -35.19
C GLU A 263 0.91 -7.72 -34.29
N GLU A 264 1.47 -8.79 -34.87
CA GLU A 264 2.32 -9.77 -34.16
C GLU A 264 3.62 -9.13 -33.62
N LYS A 265 3.95 -7.91 -34.06
CA LYS A 265 5.07 -7.10 -33.57
C LYS A 265 4.61 -5.80 -32.90
N LYS A 266 3.51 -5.86 -32.14
CA LYS A 266 3.25 -4.95 -31.00
C LYS A 266 4.37 -5.13 -29.95
N LYS A 267 5.53 -4.55 -30.28
CA LYS A 267 6.79 -4.60 -29.54
C LYS A 267 6.52 -4.16 -28.11
N TYR A 268 6.57 -5.11 -27.18
CA TYR A 268 6.24 -4.89 -25.78
C TYR A 268 6.96 -3.65 -25.23
N ARG A 269 6.16 -2.73 -24.68
CA ARG A 269 6.58 -1.48 -24.05
C ARG A 269 6.05 -1.51 -22.62
N PRO A 270 6.91 -1.44 -21.60
CA PRO A 270 6.49 -1.32 -20.21
C PRO A 270 5.65 -0.06 -19.97
N PHE A 271 4.82 -0.09 -18.92
CA PHE A 271 4.09 1.04 -18.32
C PHE A 271 3.15 1.83 -19.28
N GLN A 272 2.78 1.26 -20.43
CA GLN A 272 1.88 1.94 -21.39
C GLN A 272 0.43 2.12 -20.91
N TYR A 273 0.03 1.43 -19.84
CA TYR A 273 -1.26 1.61 -19.20
C TYR A 273 -1.29 2.84 -18.27
N ILE A 274 -0.17 3.54 -18.05
CA ILE A 274 -0.14 4.73 -17.20
C ILE A 274 -0.75 5.94 -17.93
N ASP A 275 -1.74 6.56 -17.29
CA ASP A 275 -2.52 7.69 -17.81
C ASP A 275 -2.83 8.72 -16.71
N GLU A 276 -3.55 9.79 -17.04
CA GLU A 276 -3.88 10.89 -16.11
C GLU A 276 -4.86 10.50 -14.99
N GLU A 277 -5.61 9.40 -15.14
CA GLU A 277 -6.52 8.89 -14.11
C GLU A 277 -5.76 8.04 -13.08
N ASN A 278 -4.83 7.19 -13.53
CA ASN A 278 -4.10 6.27 -12.67
C ASN A 278 -2.70 6.75 -12.23
N LEU A 279 -2.12 7.80 -12.83
CA LEU A 279 -0.83 8.40 -12.45
C LEU A 279 -0.73 8.67 -10.94
N LYS A 280 -1.83 9.07 -10.31
CA LYS A 280 -1.88 9.40 -8.88
C LYS A 280 -1.87 8.16 -7.98
N ARG A 281 -2.42 7.04 -8.47
CA ARG A 281 -2.26 5.71 -7.85
C ARG A 281 -0.81 5.25 -7.97
N LEU A 282 -0.20 5.44 -9.14
CA LEU A 282 1.22 5.16 -9.35
C LEU A 282 2.10 5.99 -8.40
N ILE A 283 1.85 7.30 -8.24
CA ILE A 283 2.59 8.17 -7.31
C ILE A 283 2.48 7.67 -5.87
N TYR A 284 1.28 7.29 -5.41
CA TYR A 284 1.07 6.73 -4.07
C TYR A 284 1.92 5.46 -3.84
N LEU A 285 1.96 4.55 -4.82
CA LEU A 285 2.72 3.31 -4.75
C LEU A 285 4.25 3.56 -4.84
N ILE A 286 4.68 4.42 -5.76
CA ILE A 286 6.09 4.78 -6.01
C ILE A 286 6.79 5.28 -4.75
N ARG A 287 6.07 5.96 -3.84
CA ARG A 287 6.63 6.44 -2.55
C ARG A 287 7.18 5.33 -1.65
N ARG A 288 6.77 4.07 -1.83
CA ARG A 288 7.27 2.90 -1.08
C ARG A 288 8.19 1.99 -1.92
N GLU A 289 8.48 2.34 -3.18
CA GLU A 289 9.41 1.63 -4.06
C GLU A 289 10.85 2.14 -3.92
N ASN A 290 11.84 1.33 -4.28
CA ASN A 290 13.25 1.75 -4.21
C ASN A 290 13.64 2.68 -5.38
N PRO A 291 14.68 3.53 -5.24
CA PRO A 291 15.08 4.50 -6.27
C PRO A 291 15.39 3.90 -7.65
N ILE A 292 15.86 2.64 -7.71
CA ILE A 292 16.17 1.94 -8.97
C ILE A 292 14.86 1.57 -9.70
N THR A 293 13.87 1.05 -8.97
CA THR A 293 12.52 0.77 -9.51
C THR A 293 11.85 2.05 -9.98
N ILE A 294 11.94 3.14 -9.21
CA ILE A 294 11.38 4.45 -9.60
C ILE A 294 12.05 4.96 -10.88
N ALA A 295 13.39 4.95 -10.94
CA ALA A 295 14.16 5.35 -12.12
C ALA A 295 13.81 4.50 -13.36
N LEU A 296 13.59 3.19 -13.19
CA LEU A 296 13.15 2.29 -14.26
C LEU A 296 11.75 2.68 -14.78
N ILE A 297 10.77 2.86 -13.90
CA ILE A 297 9.39 3.22 -14.27
C ILE A 297 9.40 4.53 -15.07
N ILE A 298 9.97 5.61 -14.50
CA ILE A 298 9.92 6.94 -15.11
C ILE A 298 10.71 7.02 -16.43
N SER A 299 11.68 6.14 -16.67
CA SER A 299 12.41 6.04 -17.94
C SER A 299 11.56 5.58 -19.13
N TYR A 300 10.36 5.02 -18.88
CA TYR A 300 9.39 4.64 -19.92
C TYR A 300 8.16 5.56 -20.01
N LEU A 301 8.00 6.51 -19.08
CA LEU A 301 6.85 7.41 -19.02
C LEU A 301 7.04 8.67 -19.85
N LYS A 302 5.93 9.38 -20.10
CA LYS A 302 5.94 10.69 -20.77
C LYS A 302 6.59 11.75 -19.86
N PRO A 303 7.36 12.72 -20.39
CA PRO A 303 8.06 13.73 -19.57
C PRO A 303 7.16 14.51 -18.60
N GLU A 304 5.89 14.69 -18.95
CA GLU A 304 4.88 15.38 -18.14
C GLU A 304 4.60 14.60 -16.85
N PHE A 305 4.48 13.28 -16.95
CA PHE A 305 4.27 12.35 -15.83
C PHE A 305 5.54 12.20 -14.99
N VAL A 306 6.71 12.12 -15.64
CA VAL A 306 8.03 12.07 -14.95
C VAL A 306 8.21 13.29 -14.05
N ARG A 307 7.88 14.48 -14.55
CA ARG A 307 7.90 15.73 -13.78
C ARG A 307 6.98 15.67 -12.55
N GLU A 308 5.74 15.23 -12.72
CA GLU A 308 4.77 15.16 -11.61
C GLU A 308 5.20 14.14 -10.54
N ILE A 309 5.69 12.97 -10.96
CA ILE A 309 6.25 11.94 -10.06
C ILE A 309 7.45 12.50 -9.28
N LEU A 310 8.44 13.09 -9.95
CA LEU A 310 9.62 13.64 -9.29
C LEU A 310 9.26 14.76 -8.31
N MET A 311 8.35 15.67 -8.68
CA MET A 311 7.86 16.74 -7.79
C MET A 311 7.09 16.21 -6.56
N SER A 312 6.59 14.98 -6.58
CA SER A 312 5.85 14.36 -5.47
C SER A 312 6.74 13.63 -4.43
N LEU A 313 8.04 13.49 -4.73
CA LEU A 313 9.05 12.77 -3.95
C LEU A 313 9.93 13.74 -3.12
N PRO A 314 10.46 13.30 -1.96
CA PRO A 314 11.45 14.06 -1.19
C PRO A 314 12.72 14.45 -1.99
N PRO A 315 13.38 15.58 -1.71
CA PRO A 315 14.57 16.03 -2.44
C PRO A 315 15.74 15.02 -2.44
N GLU A 316 15.88 14.23 -1.37
CA GLU A 316 16.91 13.19 -1.30
C GLU A 316 16.63 12.04 -2.28
N THR A 317 15.40 11.52 -2.31
CA THR A 317 15.04 10.43 -3.23
C THR A 317 14.96 10.93 -4.68
N GLN A 318 14.60 12.20 -4.93
CA GLN A 318 14.79 12.83 -6.24
C GLN A 318 16.25 12.75 -6.71
N ALA A 319 17.22 13.07 -5.84
CA ALA A 319 18.64 13.01 -6.17
C ALA A 319 19.12 11.57 -6.39
N GLN A 320 18.72 10.62 -5.54
CA GLN A 320 19.03 9.19 -5.69
C GLN A 320 18.47 8.64 -7.02
N VAL A 321 17.21 8.95 -7.35
CA VAL A 321 16.56 8.56 -8.61
C VAL A 321 17.27 9.17 -9.81
N ALA A 322 17.71 10.43 -9.73
CA ALA A 322 18.46 11.08 -10.81
C ALA A 322 19.84 10.42 -11.07
N VAL A 323 20.54 9.98 -10.02
CA VAL A 323 21.78 9.19 -10.14
C VAL A 323 21.51 7.82 -10.78
N GLU A 324 20.40 7.16 -10.42
CA GLU A 324 20.00 5.89 -11.02
C GLU A 324 19.59 6.03 -12.49
N MET A 325 18.85 7.08 -12.86
CA MET A 325 18.54 7.41 -14.27
C MET A 325 19.80 7.68 -15.11
N ALA A 326 20.84 8.26 -14.51
CA ALA A 326 22.12 8.48 -15.17
C ALA A 326 23.00 7.21 -15.28
N THR A 327 22.66 6.15 -14.56
CA THR A 327 23.45 4.92 -14.46
C THR A 327 23.00 3.89 -15.49
N ILE A 328 23.87 3.56 -16.45
CA ILE A 328 23.56 2.57 -17.49
C ILE A 328 23.52 1.15 -16.87
N ARG A 329 22.31 0.60 -16.71
CA ARG A 329 22.06 -0.76 -16.24
C ARG A 329 21.51 -1.63 -17.37
N GLN A 330 22.00 -2.86 -17.51
CA GLN A 330 21.42 -3.85 -18.43
C GLN A 330 20.43 -4.74 -17.68
N MET A 331 19.17 -4.75 -18.11
CA MET A 331 18.11 -5.62 -17.56
C MET A 331 17.58 -6.56 -18.65
N THR A 332 17.10 -7.73 -18.24
CA THR A 332 16.42 -8.66 -19.16
C THR A 332 14.98 -8.26 -19.37
N GLN A 333 14.39 -8.59 -20.53
CA GLN A 333 12.98 -8.33 -20.82
C GLN A 333 12.05 -8.98 -19.77
N ALA A 334 12.41 -10.15 -19.25
CA ALA A 334 11.63 -10.85 -18.21
C ALA A 334 11.58 -10.05 -16.89
N GLN A 335 12.70 -9.50 -16.42
CA GLN A 335 12.74 -8.68 -15.20
C GLN A 335 11.91 -7.39 -15.35
N VAL A 336 11.96 -6.75 -16.53
CA VAL A 336 11.15 -5.55 -16.77
C VAL A 336 9.66 -5.90 -16.86
N MET A 337 9.31 -7.03 -17.48
CA MET A 337 7.94 -7.58 -17.47
C MET A 337 7.43 -7.93 -16.07
N GLU A 338 8.27 -8.47 -15.20
CA GLU A 338 7.92 -8.81 -13.82
C GLU A 338 7.55 -7.56 -13.00
N ILE A 339 8.39 -6.52 -13.08
CA ILE A 339 8.13 -5.22 -12.43
C ILE A 339 6.89 -4.54 -13.04
N ASP A 340 6.77 -4.51 -14.36
CA ASP A 340 5.64 -3.90 -15.06
C ASP A 340 4.30 -4.53 -14.71
N ASN A 341 4.22 -5.87 -14.67
CA ASN A 341 3.01 -6.58 -14.25
C ASN A 341 2.71 -6.36 -12.76
N ASN A 342 3.73 -6.36 -11.89
CA ASN A 342 3.53 -6.14 -10.45
C ASN A 342 3.04 -4.72 -10.12
N ILE A 343 3.59 -3.70 -10.79
CA ILE A 343 3.11 -2.31 -10.67
C ILE A 343 1.69 -2.18 -11.25
N LYS A 344 1.39 -2.87 -12.35
CA LYS A 344 0.04 -2.89 -12.93
C LYS A 344 -0.98 -3.48 -11.95
N GLU A 345 -0.70 -4.67 -11.41
CA GLU A 345 -1.54 -5.35 -10.43
C GLU A 345 -1.79 -4.47 -9.20
N LYS A 346 -0.73 -3.85 -8.66
CA LYS A 346 -0.84 -2.86 -7.56
C LYS A 346 -1.75 -1.67 -7.90
N ILE A 347 -1.79 -1.20 -9.15
CA ILE A 347 -2.60 -0.04 -9.58
C ILE A 347 -4.05 -0.42 -9.86
N ASP A 348 -4.27 -1.54 -10.55
CA ASP A 348 -5.59 -2.08 -10.89
C ASP A 348 -6.39 -2.39 -9.61
N PHE A 349 -5.71 -2.89 -8.55
CA PHE A 349 -6.31 -3.21 -7.25
C PHE A 349 -6.14 -2.13 -6.16
N LEU A 350 -5.60 -0.94 -6.44
CA LEU A 350 -5.58 0.15 -5.46
C LEU A 350 -6.97 0.81 -5.34
N VAL A 351 -7.70 0.46 -4.28
CA VAL A 351 -9.06 0.93 -3.98
C VAL A 351 -9.07 1.81 -2.72
N GLY A 352 -9.88 2.88 -2.73
CA GLY A 352 -10.12 3.76 -1.58
C GLY A 352 -9.57 5.18 -1.75
N GLY A 353 -9.17 5.80 -0.63
CA GLY A 353 -8.67 7.18 -0.58
C GLY A 353 -9.75 8.25 -0.38
N LEU A 354 -9.31 9.46 -0.01
CA LEU A 354 -10.21 10.58 0.34
C LEU A 354 -11.13 10.98 -0.83
N ASP A 355 -10.60 11.02 -2.05
CA ASP A 355 -11.37 11.32 -3.27
C ASP A 355 -12.55 10.36 -3.50
N HIS A 356 -12.42 9.09 -3.10
CA HIS A 356 -13.51 8.11 -3.23
C HIS A 356 -14.55 8.28 -2.14
N LEU A 357 -14.13 8.49 -0.89
CA LEU A 357 -15.03 8.79 0.23
C LEU A 357 -15.85 10.07 -0.03
N LEU A 358 -15.22 11.13 -0.56
CA LEU A 358 -15.90 12.38 -0.89
C LEU A 358 -16.98 12.22 -1.97
N LYS A 359 -16.75 11.37 -3.00
CA LYS A 359 -17.77 11.05 -4.00
C LYS A 359 -18.98 10.35 -3.37
N VAL A 360 -18.74 9.32 -2.54
CA VAL A 360 -19.80 8.61 -1.83
C VAL A 360 -20.59 9.56 -0.90
N LEU A 361 -19.90 10.42 -0.15
CA LEU A 361 -20.53 11.40 0.76
C LEU A 361 -21.32 12.52 0.04
N ASP A 362 -21.11 12.71 -1.26
CA ASP A 362 -21.87 13.65 -2.08
C ASP A 362 -23.13 13.01 -2.71
N GLU A 363 -23.16 11.68 -2.85
CA GLU A 363 -24.28 10.90 -3.41
C GLU A 363 -25.26 10.38 -2.33
N VAL A 364 -24.81 10.08 -1.11
CA VAL A 364 -25.69 9.59 -0.02
C VAL A 364 -26.62 10.68 0.54
N ASP A 365 -27.71 10.24 1.17
CA ASP A 365 -28.63 11.12 1.87
C ASP A 365 -27.98 11.82 3.08
N LYS A 366 -28.62 12.90 3.52
CA LYS A 366 -28.14 13.73 4.63
C LYS A 366 -27.94 12.95 5.93
N ASN A 367 -28.87 12.08 6.32
CA ASN A 367 -28.79 11.37 7.59
C ASN A 367 -27.63 10.37 7.56
N THR A 368 -27.46 9.66 6.43
CA THR A 368 -26.31 8.76 6.23
C THR A 368 -24.98 9.51 6.26
N ARG A 369 -24.85 10.65 5.55
CA ARG A 369 -23.64 11.49 5.61
C ARG A 369 -23.37 12.00 7.02
N ASP A 370 -24.36 12.60 7.66
CA ASP A 370 -24.18 13.27 8.95
C ASP A 370 -23.82 12.24 10.05
N ASN A 371 -24.36 11.01 9.98
CA ASN A 371 -23.92 9.88 10.82
C ASN A 371 -22.46 9.45 10.56
N ILE A 372 -22.03 9.35 9.29
CA ILE A 372 -20.64 9.01 8.95
C ILE A 372 -19.68 10.11 9.43
N LEU A 373 -20.07 11.38 9.26
CA LEU A 373 -19.29 12.52 9.72
C LEU A 373 -19.17 12.57 11.24
N ALA A 374 -20.25 12.35 11.98
CA ALA A 374 -20.19 12.25 13.44
C ALA A 374 -19.31 11.10 13.93
N TYR A 375 -19.33 9.94 13.23
CA TYR A 375 -18.42 8.83 13.55
C TYR A 375 -16.95 9.21 13.29
N LEU A 376 -16.65 9.84 12.16
CA LEU A 376 -15.30 10.34 11.84
C LEU A 376 -14.83 11.42 12.83
N GLU A 377 -15.70 12.34 13.25
CA GLU A 377 -15.39 13.42 14.20
C GLU A 377 -14.99 12.89 15.58
N ASN A 378 -15.60 11.78 16.02
CA ASN A 378 -15.27 11.16 17.31
C ASN A 378 -14.03 10.22 17.22
N GLU A 379 -13.93 9.40 16.17
CA GLU A 379 -12.92 8.32 16.11
C GLU A 379 -11.62 8.74 15.41
N LYS A 380 -11.69 9.67 14.43
CA LYS A 380 -10.53 10.17 13.67
C LYS A 380 -10.67 11.66 13.34
N PRO A 381 -10.53 12.57 14.34
CA PRO A 381 -10.72 14.01 14.16
C PRO A 381 -9.91 14.61 13.00
N GLU A 382 -8.67 14.16 12.80
CA GLU A 382 -7.80 14.62 11.69
C GLU A 382 -8.37 14.27 10.31
N LEU A 383 -8.97 13.09 10.16
CA LEU A 383 -9.61 12.65 8.91
C LEU A 383 -10.94 13.37 8.71
N TYR A 384 -11.73 13.57 9.77
CA TYR A 384 -12.92 14.41 9.72
C TYR A 384 -12.59 15.83 9.26
N GLU A 385 -11.57 16.47 9.83
CA GLU A 385 -11.09 17.79 9.43
C GLU A 385 -10.69 17.86 7.96
N LYS A 386 -10.09 16.80 7.40
CA LYS A 386 -9.75 16.73 5.97
C LYS A 386 -10.98 16.51 5.09
N VAL A 387 -11.89 15.63 5.49
CA VAL A 387 -13.16 15.37 4.78
C VAL A 387 -14.07 16.60 4.78
N ARG A 388 -14.25 17.24 5.93
CA ARG A 388 -15.25 18.30 6.16
C ARG A 388 -15.00 19.55 5.32
N LYS A 389 -13.73 19.88 5.05
CA LYS A 389 -13.29 21.01 4.20
C LYS A 389 -13.80 20.90 2.75
N PHE A 390 -14.03 19.68 2.26
CA PHE A 390 -14.49 19.42 0.89
C PHE A 390 -16.00 19.12 0.79
N ILE A 391 -16.72 19.05 1.90
CA ILE A 391 -18.18 18.88 1.93
C ILE A 391 -18.86 20.25 2.02
N LEU A 392 -19.89 20.44 1.20
CA LEU A 392 -20.66 21.69 1.13
C LEU A 392 -22.03 21.51 1.80
N THR A 393 -22.26 22.19 2.92
CA THR A 393 -23.55 22.20 3.62
C THR A 393 -24.27 23.54 3.46
N PHE A 394 -25.59 23.56 3.67
CA PHE A 394 -26.37 24.80 3.63
C PHE A 394 -25.97 25.82 4.71
N ASN A 395 -25.41 25.35 5.82
CA ASN A 395 -24.97 26.22 6.92
C ASN A 395 -23.65 26.94 6.58
N ASP A 396 -22.79 26.34 5.76
CA ASP A 396 -21.49 26.92 5.38
C ASP A 396 -21.63 28.26 4.63
N ILE A 397 -22.81 28.50 4.03
CA ILE A 397 -23.15 29.75 3.31
C ILE A 397 -22.92 30.99 4.17
N ALA A 398 -23.10 30.90 5.50
CA ALA A 398 -22.82 32.00 6.44
C ALA A 398 -21.40 32.56 6.30
N ASN A 399 -20.42 31.71 6.00
CA ASN A 399 -18.99 32.04 5.93
C ASN A 399 -18.50 32.44 4.52
N PHE A 400 -19.36 32.41 3.50
CA PHE A 400 -18.93 32.67 2.12
C PHE A 400 -18.51 34.14 1.90
N PRO A 401 -17.65 34.44 0.91
CA PRO A 401 -17.42 35.82 0.49
C PRO A 401 -18.72 36.50 0.02
N ASP A 402 -18.94 37.76 0.39
CA ASP A 402 -20.16 38.50 0.04
C ASP A 402 -20.38 38.58 -1.48
N GLN A 403 -19.30 38.71 -2.26
CA GLN A 403 -19.35 38.66 -3.73
C GLN A 403 -19.91 37.32 -4.26
N ALA A 404 -19.60 36.19 -3.61
CA ALA A 404 -20.15 34.89 -3.98
C ALA A 404 -21.65 34.82 -3.65
N VAL A 405 -22.06 35.27 -2.46
CA VAL A 405 -23.48 35.33 -2.06
C VAL A 405 -24.29 36.22 -3.02
N GLN A 406 -23.73 37.36 -3.44
CA GLN A 406 -24.35 38.27 -4.42
C GLN A 406 -24.44 37.69 -5.84
N ILE A 407 -23.65 36.68 -6.20
CA ILE A 407 -23.76 35.95 -7.48
C ILE A 407 -24.80 34.83 -7.34
N ILE A 408 -24.74 34.06 -6.26
CA ILE A 408 -25.73 33.03 -5.89
C ILE A 408 -27.16 33.61 -5.88
N LEU A 409 -27.34 34.81 -5.30
CA LEU A 409 -28.62 35.54 -5.26
C LEU A 409 -29.19 35.97 -6.63
N ARG A 410 -28.41 35.91 -7.71
CA ARG A 410 -28.91 36.24 -9.07
C ARG A 410 -29.46 35.01 -9.80
N GLU A 411 -29.08 33.81 -9.36
CA GLU A 411 -29.43 32.53 -9.99
C GLU A 411 -30.58 31.81 -9.26
N ILE A 412 -30.98 32.30 -8.08
CA ILE A 412 -32.05 31.74 -7.24
C ILE A 412 -33.24 32.72 -7.20
N LYS A 413 -34.46 32.20 -7.37
CA LYS A 413 -35.69 32.99 -7.24
C LYS A 413 -36.07 33.21 -5.78
N ILE A 414 -36.71 34.35 -5.47
CA ILE A 414 -37.07 34.73 -4.09
C ILE A 414 -37.94 33.65 -3.43
N GLU A 415 -38.85 33.02 -4.19
CA GLU A 415 -39.76 31.99 -3.68
C GLU A 415 -39.03 30.70 -3.33
N ASN A 416 -37.99 30.30 -4.08
CA ASN A 416 -37.13 29.15 -3.73
C ASN A 416 -36.26 29.47 -2.52
N LEU A 417 -35.67 30.67 -2.49
CA LEU A 417 -34.83 31.13 -1.37
C LEU A 417 -35.63 31.21 -0.06
N ALA A 418 -36.84 31.76 -0.10
CA ALA A 418 -37.74 31.84 1.05
C ALA A 418 -38.04 30.46 1.64
N ARG A 419 -38.35 29.48 0.79
CA ARG A 419 -38.65 28.10 1.20
C ARG A 419 -37.44 27.42 1.87
N ALA A 420 -36.24 27.54 1.29
CA ALA A 420 -35.01 26.99 1.86
C ALA A 420 -34.57 27.68 3.16
N LEU A 421 -34.83 28.99 3.30
CA LEU A 421 -34.46 29.80 4.46
C LEU A 421 -35.41 29.69 5.65
N ARG A 422 -36.60 29.09 5.50
CA ARG A 422 -37.41 28.72 6.67
C ARG A 422 -36.62 27.79 7.58
N GLN A 423 -36.64 28.07 8.88
CA GLN A 423 -35.90 27.33 9.90
C GLN A 423 -34.38 27.26 9.61
N ALA A 424 -33.81 28.24 8.91
CA ALA A 424 -32.36 28.36 8.76
C ALA A 424 -31.74 29.08 9.99
N PRO A 425 -30.45 28.84 10.32
CA PRO A 425 -29.76 29.56 11.38
C PRO A 425 -29.78 31.08 11.14
N PRO A 426 -29.81 31.91 12.20
CA PRO A 426 -29.84 33.37 12.07
C PRO A 426 -28.62 33.93 11.33
N GLU A 427 -27.48 33.25 11.42
CA GLU A 427 -26.25 33.58 10.70
C GLU A 427 -26.43 33.49 9.18
N VAL A 428 -27.01 32.38 8.69
CA VAL A 428 -27.31 32.17 7.26
C VAL A 428 -28.35 33.20 6.78
N LEU A 429 -29.40 33.44 7.56
CA LEU A 429 -30.41 34.47 7.26
C LEU A 429 -29.77 35.86 7.14
N ASN A 430 -28.99 36.28 8.13
CA ASN A 430 -28.30 37.58 8.13
C ASN A 430 -27.33 37.70 6.96
N LYS A 431 -26.61 36.62 6.61
CA LYS A 431 -25.67 36.60 5.49
C LYS A 431 -26.35 36.84 4.13
N PHE A 432 -27.53 36.25 3.91
CA PHE A 432 -28.33 36.55 2.72
C PHE A 432 -28.90 37.98 2.76
N PHE A 433 -29.53 38.40 3.87
CA PHE A 433 -30.15 39.72 3.99
C PHE A 433 -29.13 40.87 3.82
N ALA A 434 -27.90 40.72 4.30
CA ALA A 434 -26.82 41.69 4.13
C ALA A 434 -26.36 41.86 2.67
N ASN A 435 -26.65 40.88 1.80
CA ASN A 435 -26.19 40.83 0.41
C ASN A 435 -27.30 41.12 -0.63
N MET A 436 -28.46 41.62 -0.20
CA MET A 436 -29.57 42.00 -1.07
C MET A 436 -30.09 43.41 -0.81
N THR A 437 -30.84 43.95 -1.77
CA THR A 437 -31.46 45.27 -1.63
C THR A 437 -32.61 45.23 -0.62
N ALA A 438 -32.90 46.36 0.04
CA ALA A 438 -33.98 46.46 1.03
C ALA A 438 -35.35 45.98 0.50
N ASN A 439 -35.63 46.19 -0.80
CA ASN A 439 -36.85 45.71 -1.44
C ASN A 439 -36.89 44.18 -1.60
N ALA A 440 -35.77 43.57 -2.03
CA ALA A 440 -35.66 42.11 -2.12
C ALA A 440 -35.72 41.45 -0.73
N ALA A 441 -35.10 42.08 0.28
CA ALA A 441 -35.16 41.64 1.68
C ALA A 441 -36.57 41.72 2.28
N ALA A 442 -37.40 42.69 1.87
CA ALA A 442 -38.80 42.78 2.29
C ALA A 442 -39.63 41.65 1.66
N LEU A 443 -39.55 41.47 0.35
CA LEU A 443 -40.26 40.40 -0.38
C LEU A 443 -39.87 38.99 0.12
N LEU A 444 -38.59 38.77 0.44
CA LEU A 444 -38.12 37.51 1.02
C LEU A 444 -38.76 37.23 2.39
N LYS A 445 -38.92 38.25 3.24
CA LYS A 445 -39.58 38.09 4.55
C LYS A 445 -41.08 37.80 4.39
N GLU A 446 -41.75 38.51 3.49
CA GLU A 446 -43.17 38.31 3.20
C GLU A 446 -43.46 36.87 2.73
N GLU A 447 -42.68 36.33 1.78
CA GLU A 447 -42.85 34.94 1.33
C GLU A 447 -42.40 33.91 2.39
N MET A 448 -41.42 34.23 3.24
CA MET A 448 -41.06 33.38 4.38
C MET A 448 -42.20 33.26 5.40
N GLU A 449 -42.90 34.35 5.70
CA GLU A 449 -44.00 34.43 6.68
C GLU A 449 -45.35 33.94 6.16
N TYR A 450 -45.73 34.33 4.93
CA TYR A 450 -47.08 34.08 4.37
C TYR A 450 -47.15 33.01 3.28
N GLY A 451 -46.00 32.55 2.76
CA GLY A 451 -45.95 31.49 1.76
C GLY A 451 -46.46 30.14 2.30
N ARG A 452 -46.73 29.19 1.39
CA ARG A 452 -47.39 27.92 1.72
C ARG A 452 -46.63 27.12 2.80
N PRO A 453 -47.32 26.44 3.74
CA PRO A 453 -46.67 25.55 4.72
C PRO A 453 -45.96 24.39 4.01
N MET A 454 -44.88 23.91 4.61
CA MET A 454 -44.01 22.87 4.06
C MET A 454 -43.56 21.88 5.13
N THR A 455 -43.28 20.65 4.72
CA THR A 455 -42.67 19.64 5.59
C THR A 455 -41.13 19.80 5.65
N PRO A 456 -40.43 19.24 6.65
CA PRO A 456 -38.97 19.32 6.74
C PRO A 456 -38.26 18.79 5.49
N GLU A 457 -38.77 17.72 4.89
CA GLU A 457 -38.21 17.09 3.69
C GLU A 457 -38.28 18.04 2.49
N GLN A 458 -39.38 18.81 2.36
CA GLN A 458 -39.54 19.81 1.31
C GLN A 458 -38.62 21.03 1.52
N ILE A 459 -38.27 21.36 2.76
CA ILE A 459 -37.30 22.44 3.05
C ILE A 459 -35.88 21.97 2.70
N GLU A 460 -35.51 20.72 3.04
CA GLU A 460 -34.22 20.14 2.68
C GLU A 460 -34.06 19.90 1.16
N GLU A 461 -35.16 19.62 0.44
CA GLU A 461 -35.19 19.56 -1.03
C GLU A 461 -34.77 20.91 -1.66
N GLU A 462 -35.38 22.03 -1.26
CA GLU A 462 -35.02 23.37 -1.75
C GLU A 462 -33.58 23.75 -1.35
N ARG A 463 -33.16 23.39 -0.13
CA ARG A 463 -31.77 23.58 0.33
C ARG A 463 -30.78 22.81 -0.54
N ARG A 464 -31.10 21.57 -0.96
CA ARG A 464 -30.26 20.77 -1.86
C ARG A 464 -30.18 21.40 -3.25
N GLN A 465 -31.30 21.86 -3.81
CA GLN A 465 -31.31 22.57 -5.11
C GLN A 465 -30.45 23.85 -5.08
N ILE A 466 -30.45 24.59 -3.97
CA ILE A 466 -29.55 25.74 -3.78
C ILE A 466 -28.08 25.29 -3.74
N ILE A 467 -27.75 24.21 -3.02
CA ILE A 467 -26.40 23.63 -3.01
C ILE A 467 -25.97 23.14 -4.40
N GLU A 468 -26.85 22.54 -5.20
CA GLU A 468 -26.59 22.14 -6.59
C GLU A 468 -26.28 23.36 -7.49
N ILE A 469 -27.01 24.49 -7.32
CA ILE A 469 -26.70 25.75 -8.01
C ILE A 469 -25.33 26.30 -7.58
N ILE A 470 -25.00 26.25 -6.28
CA ILE A 470 -23.69 26.70 -5.77
C ILE A 470 -22.56 25.84 -6.35
N LYS A 471 -22.70 24.50 -6.36
CA LYS A 471 -21.75 23.57 -7.00
C LYS A 471 -21.58 23.88 -8.50
N ARG A 472 -22.67 24.18 -9.22
CA ARG A 472 -22.60 24.58 -10.64
C ARG A 472 -21.76 25.85 -10.82
N LEU A 473 -22.04 26.90 -10.05
CA LEU A 473 -21.32 28.17 -10.12
C LEU A 473 -19.83 28.05 -9.73
N GLU A 474 -19.52 27.17 -8.77
CA GLU A 474 -18.15 26.82 -8.37
C GLU A 474 -17.42 26.04 -9.47
N ASN A 475 -18.09 25.13 -10.18
CA ASN A 475 -17.53 24.39 -11.31
C ASN A 475 -17.33 25.27 -12.56
N GLU A 476 -18.24 26.21 -12.81
CA GLU A 476 -18.09 27.27 -13.82
C GLU A 476 -17.02 28.33 -13.44
N ASN A 477 -16.45 28.24 -12.23
CA ASN A 477 -15.49 29.19 -11.65
C ASN A 477 -16.02 30.64 -11.59
N LYS A 478 -17.34 30.81 -11.52
CA LYS A 478 -18.02 32.10 -11.29
C LYS A 478 -17.91 32.55 -9.83
N ILE A 479 -17.79 31.59 -8.90
CA ILE A 479 -17.59 31.84 -7.47
C ILE A 479 -16.45 30.97 -6.94
N PHE A 480 -15.71 31.51 -5.97
CA PHE A 480 -14.64 30.84 -5.26
C PHE A 480 -14.98 30.87 -3.77
N ILE A 481 -15.39 29.73 -3.22
CA ILE A 481 -15.84 29.58 -1.83
C ILE A 481 -14.77 28.91 -0.96
N ARG A 482 -14.04 27.94 -1.56
CA ARG A 482 -13.18 26.97 -0.88
C ARG A 482 -12.14 26.42 -1.87
N GLU A 483 -11.11 25.75 -1.36
CA GLU A 483 -10.21 24.98 -2.22
C GLU A 483 -10.91 23.71 -2.73
N LYS A 484 -10.78 23.42 -4.02
CA LYS A 484 -11.18 22.12 -4.59
C LYS A 484 -10.15 21.06 -4.16
N PRO A 485 -10.55 19.82 -3.83
CA PRO A 485 -9.61 18.78 -3.41
C PRO A 485 -8.57 18.53 -4.50
N LYS A 486 -7.29 18.61 -4.15
CA LYS A 486 -6.14 18.39 -5.05
C LYS A 486 -5.90 16.89 -5.29
N SER A 487 -6.98 16.15 -5.62
CA SER A 487 -7.04 14.70 -5.82
C SER A 487 -6.19 13.93 -4.79
N THR A 488 -6.64 13.94 -3.53
CA THR A 488 -5.90 13.51 -2.36
C THR A 488 -5.94 12.00 -2.11
N LEU A 489 -5.64 11.23 -3.17
CA LEU A 489 -5.19 9.83 -3.09
C LEU A 489 -3.97 9.64 -2.16
N LEU A 490 -3.22 10.72 -1.89
CA LEU A 490 -1.99 10.72 -1.10
C LEU A 490 -2.18 10.86 0.41
N GLU A 491 -3.40 11.14 0.89
CA GLU A 491 -3.72 11.24 2.33
C GLU A 491 -4.32 9.92 2.90
N GLY A 492 -4.37 8.87 2.07
CA GLY A 492 -4.98 7.57 2.39
C GLY A 492 -4.19 6.67 3.35
N SER A 493 -3.01 7.09 3.80
CA SER A 493 -2.30 6.50 4.94
C SER A 493 -1.20 7.44 5.41
N GLU A 494 -1.07 7.64 6.72
CA GLU A 494 0.18 8.03 7.39
C GLU A 494 0.89 9.27 6.80
N GLU A 495 0.33 10.46 7.06
CA GLU A 495 1.23 11.47 7.62
C GLU A 495 1.77 10.91 8.94
N ILE A 496 3.08 11.02 9.16
CA ILE A 496 3.69 10.58 10.43
C ILE A 496 3.50 11.70 11.46
N SER A 497 2.24 11.94 11.84
CA SER A 497 1.94 12.43 13.18
C SER A 497 2.20 11.26 14.14
N GLU A 498 3.11 11.45 15.10
CA GLU A 498 3.52 10.39 16.02
C GLU A 498 2.32 9.91 16.86
N PRO A 499 1.85 8.65 16.72
CA PRO A 499 0.70 8.18 17.48
C PRO A 499 1.13 7.87 18.92
N ALA A 500 0.98 8.87 19.78
CA ALA A 500 1.00 8.79 21.25
C ALA A 500 1.97 7.73 21.83
N ALA A 501 3.23 8.12 22.06
CA ALA A 501 4.25 7.26 22.65
C ALA A 501 3.97 6.95 24.14
N ASP A 502 3.11 5.96 24.39
CA ASP A 502 2.98 5.28 25.69
C ASP A 502 2.65 3.79 25.49
N GLN A 503 3.06 2.95 26.45
CA GLN A 503 2.77 1.51 26.59
C GLN A 503 3.27 0.52 25.52
N THR A 504 3.42 0.87 24.23
CA THR A 504 4.03 -0.03 23.22
C THR A 504 5.52 0.20 22.98
N SER A 505 6.04 1.38 23.32
CA SER A 505 7.42 1.78 22.98
C SER A 505 8.48 1.06 23.82
N GLU A 506 8.34 1.04 25.15
CA GLU A 506 9.36 0.49 26.08
C GLU A 506 9.73 -0.96 25.78
N ALA A 507 8.74 -1.82 25.52
CA ALA A 507 8.96 -3.24 25.25
C ALA A 507 9.74 -3.49 23.96
N THR A 508 9.67 -2.56 23.00
CA THR A 508 10.45 -2.60 21.75
C THR A 508 11.82 -1.95 21.96
N LEU A 509 11.90 -0.79 22.62
CA LEU A 509 13.15 -0.13 22.95
C LEU A 509 14.10 -1.02 23.78
N GLY A 510 13.56 -1.77 24.74
CA GLY A 510 14.33 -2.75 25.51
C GLY A 510 14.95 -3.85 24.64
N GLN A 511 14.29 -4.25 23.54
CA GLN A 511 14.84 -5.23 22.59
C GLN A 511 15.96 -4.62 21.72
N TYR A 512 15.79 -3.37 21.24
CA TYR A 512 16.86 -2.67 20.50
C TYR A 512 18.07 -2.39 21.40
N LYS A 513 17.84 -1.98 22.66
CA LYS A 513 18.89 -1.77 23.67
C LYS A 513 19.64 -3.07 23.96
N GLN A 514 18.93 -4.17 24.22
CA GLN A 514 19.56 -5.46 24.45
C GLN A 514 20.34 -5.93 23.21
N ALA A 515 19.81 -5.77 21.99
CA ALA A 515 20.53 -6.13 20.77
C ALA A 515 21.83 -5.31 20.59
N GLY A 516 21.80 -4.00 20.85
CA GLY A 516 22.98 -3.15 20.82
C GLY A 516 24.03 -3.55 21.86
N ILE A 517 23.61 -3.85 23.08
CA ILE A 517 24.46 -4.36 24.16
C ILE A 517 25.04 -5.75 23.81
N ASP A 518 24.25 -6.62 23.20
CA ASP A 518 24.69 -7.95 22.75
C ASP A 518 25.74 -7.83 21.63
N PHE A 519 25.55 -6.96 20.63
CA PHE A 519 26.56 -6.70 19.60
C PHE A 519 27.85 -6.11 20.19
N TYR A 520 27.74 -5.17 21.14
CA TYR A 520 28.89 -4.62 21.87
C TYR A 520 29.66 -5.72 22.63
N ASN A 521 28.96 -6.57 23.38
CA ASN A 521 29.56 -7.67 24.15
C ASN A 521 30.19 -8.75 23.27
N ASN A 522 29.72 -8.92 22.02
CA ASN A 522 30.33 -9.78 21.01
C ASN A 522 31.51 -9.13 20.28
N GLY A 523 31.87 -7.87 20.58
CA GLY A 523 32.95 -7.11 19.92
C GLY A 523 32.56 -6.53 18.55
N SER A 524 31.29 -6.62 18.16
CA SER A 524 30.74 -6.10 16.91
C SER A 524 30.31 -4.63 17.08
N TYR A 525 31.28 -3.77 17.42
CA TYR A 525 31.01 -2.37 17.79
C TYR A 525 30.39 -1.55 16.66
N SER A 526 30.74 -1.83 15.40
CA SER A 526 30.15 -1.22 14.21
C SER A 526 28.67 -1.54 14.06
N GLU A 527 28.28 -2.77 14.39
CA GLU A 527 26.91 -3.26 14.34
C GLU A 527 26.11 -2.83 15.57
N ALA A 528 26.75 -2.61 16.73
CA ALA A 528 26.11 -2.13 17.95
C ALA A 528 25.59 -0.69 17.82
N ILE A 529 26.38 0.19 17.20
CA ILE A 529 26.10 1.64 17.05
C ILE A 529 24.67 1.94 16.56
N PRO A 530 24.18 1.45 15.42
CA PRO A 530 22.85 1.84 14.93
C PRO A 530 21.68 1.44 15.85
N TYR A 531 21.80 0.34 16.62
CA TYR A 531 20.77 -0.02 17.62
C TYR A 531 20.82 0.91 18.83
N LEU A 532 22.03 1.29 19.27
CA LEU A 532 22.24 2.17 20.41
C LEU A 532 21.90 3.63 20.07
N GLU A 533 22.24 4.12 18.88
CA GLU A 533 21.82 5.44 18.36
C GLU A 533 20.29 5.53 18.29
N TYR A 534 19.61 4.51 17.76
CA TYR A 534 18.14 4.46 17.72
C TYR A 534 17.52 4.55 19.13
N VAL A 535 18.06 3.81 20.10
CA VAL A 535 17.61 3.90 21.50
C VAL A 535 17.87 5.29 22.09
N CYS A 536 19.05 5.88 21.86
CA CYS A 536 19.39 7.22 22.35
C CYS A 536 18.57 8.33 21.68
N GLN A 537 18.13 8.14 20.43
CA GLN A 537 17.29 9.08 19.70
C GLN A 537 15.83 9.05 20.17
N ILE A 538 15.28 7.85 20.43
CA ILE A 538 13.88 7.68 20.86
C ILE A 538 13.72 7.83 22.39
N ASN A 539 14.72 7.43 23.18
CA ASN A 539 14.79 7.68 24.62
C ASN A 539 16.10 8.39 25.01
N PRO A 540 16.17 9.72 24.89
CA PRO A 540 17.36 10.49 25.26
C PRO A 540 17.73 10.44 26.76
N GLN A 541 16.88 9.90 27.63
CA GLN A 541 17.14 9.78 29.08
C GLN A 541 17.88 8.48 29.46
N ASP A 542 18.12 7.56 28.52
CA ASP A 542 18.79 6.29 28.82
C ASP A 542 20.32 6.44 28.90
N ALA A 543 20.80 6.82 30.09
CA ALA A 543 22.23 7.01 30.38
C ALA A 543 23.09 5.76 30.08
N GLU A 544 22.52 4.55 30.20
CA GLU A 544 23.21 3.30 29.92
C GLU A 544 23.36 3.09 28.40
N ALA A 545 22.32 3.38 27.61
CA ALA A 545 22.42 3.33 26.15
C ALA A 545 23.48 4.33 25.62
N TRP A 546 23.51 5.56 26.15
CA TRP A 546 24.55 6.54 25.83
C TRP A 546 25.96 6.06 26.22
N GLN A 547 26.11 5.40 27.38
CA GLN A 547 27.38 4.84 27.83
C GLN A 547 27.86 3.69 26.92
N TYR A 548 26.99 2.77 26.51
CA TYR A 548 27.33 1.72 25.54
C TYR A 548 27.62 2.28 24.14
N LEU A 549 26.93 3.35 23.72
CA LEU A 549 27.22 4.04 22.46
C LEU A 549 28.62 4.67 22.48
N GLY A 550 28.96 5.38 23.56
CA GLY A 550 30.30 5.94 23.78
C GLY A 550 31.39 4.86 23.80
N ASN A 551 31.15 3.74 24.49
CA ASN A 551 32.07 2.59 24.52
C ASN A 551 32.25 1.94 23.14
N SER A 552 31.20 1.90 22.32
CA SER A 552 31.25 1.38 20.95
C SER A 552 32.10 2.27 20.05
N TYR A 553 31.88 3.59 20.09
CA TYR A 553 32.73 4.54 19.36
C TYR A 553 34.17 4.55 19.84
N TYR A 554 34.42 4.45 21.14
CA TYR A 554 35.77 4.39 21.72
C TYR A 554 36.53 3.15 21.21
N SER A 555 35.86 1.99 21.21
CA SER A 555 36.43 0.73 20.70
C SER A 555 36.72 0.75 19.19
N LEU A 556 36.06 1.62 18.43
CA LEU A 556 36.36 1.90 17.00
C LEU A 556 37.36 3.06 16.80
N GLY A 557 37.91 3.65 17.87
CA GLY A 557 38.82 4.79 17.80
C GLY A 557 38.17 6.12 17.41
N GLN A 558 36.84 6.20 17.37
CA GLN A 558 36.10 7.42 17.02
C GLN A 558 35.97 8.37 18.22
N MET A 559 37.12 8.84 18.72
CA MET A 559 37.23 9.62 19.95
C MET A 559 36.26 10.82 20.06
N PRO A 560 36.01 11.63 19.01
CA PRO A 560 35.06 12.75 19.12
C PRO A 560 33.61 12.29 19.36
N SER A 561 33.17 11.23 18.67
CA SER A 561 31.83 10.65 18.83
C SER A 561 31.67 9.97 20.19
N ALA A 562 32.71 9.25 20.63
CA ALA A 562 32.77 8.61 21.94
C ALA A 562 32.66 9.64 23.08
N LEU A 563 33.48 10.69 23.02
CA LEU A 563 33.51 11.78 24.00
C LEU A 563 32.14 12.46 24.11
N LYS A 564 31.48 12.77 22.98
CA LYS A 564 30.12 13.34 23.00
C LYS A 564 29.10 12.41 23.66
N ALA A 565 29.06 11.14 23.28
CA ALA A 565 28.12 10.18 23.86
C ALA A 565 28.36 9.95 25.37
N PHE A 566 29.62 9.98 25.81
CA PHE A 566 29.98 9.94 27.22
C PHE A 566 29.58 11.22 27.98
N GLU A 567 29.68 12.40 27.36
CA GLU A 567 29.20 13.66 27.96
C GLU A 567 27.69 13.62 28.20
N GLU A 568 26.89 13.11 27.26
CA GLU A 568 25.44 12.94 27.49
C GLU A 568 25.13 11.89 28.57
N ALA A 569 25.86 10.77 28.60
CA ALA A 569 25.74 9.80 29.68
C ALA A 569 26.08 10.39 31.07
N LEU A 570 27.06 11.29 31.16
CA LEU A 570 27.43 11.98 32.40
C LEU A 570 26.43 13.09 32.77
N ASN A 571 25.86 13.79 31.78
CA ASN A 571 24.76 14.75 32.00
C ASN A 571 23.55 14.08 32.68
N LEU A 572 23.25 12.83 32.29
CA LEU A 572 22.15 12.04 32.81
C LEU A 572 22.47 11.34 34.15
N ASN A 573 23.73 10.98 34.39
CA ASN A 573 24.20 10.45 35.69
C ASN A 573 25.45 11.19 36.22
N PRO A 574 25.28 12.39 36.82
CA PRO A 574 26.41 13.22 37.28
C PRO A 574 27.20 12.66 38.48
N GLN A 575 26.84 11.48 39.02
CA GLN A 575 27.60 10.82 40.10
C GLN A 575 28.47 9.65 39.62
N ASN A 576 28.55 9.41 38.30
CA ASN A 576 29.42 8.40 37.73
C ASN A 576 30.88 8.89 37.67
N SER A 577 31.59 8.80 38.80
CA SER A 577 33.00 9.17 38.94
C SER A 577 33.95 8.43 37.97
N GLU A 578 33.61 7.19 37.59
CA GLU A 578 34.40 6.41 36.63
C GLU A 578 34.30 7.03 35.23
N LEU A 579 33.07 7.31 34.78
CA LEU A 579 32.79 7.99 33.50
C LEU A 579 33.38 9.40 33.46
N GLN A 580 33.32 10.17 34.56
CA GLN A 580 34.00 11.47 34.63
C GLN A 580 35.50 11.32 34.40
N SER A 581 36.16 10.38 35.08
CA SER A 581 37.60 10.13 34.92
C SER A 581 37.97 9.67 33.51
N LEU A 582 37.08 8.93 32.84
CA LEU A 582 37.23 8.51 31.45
C LEU A 582 37.17 9.71 30.51
N ILE A 583 36.19 10.61 30.68
CA ILE A 583 36.03 11.82 29.86
C ILE A 583 37.21 12.79 30.04
N GLU A 584 37.71 12.97 31.26
CA GLU A 584 38.90 13.80 31.51
C GLU A 584 40.15 13.23 30.83
N ASN A 585 40.34 11.91 30.88
CA ASN A 585 41.41 11.21 30.17
C ASN A 585 41.28 11.37 28.64
N LEU A 586 40.09 11.11 28.08
CA LEU A 586 39.82 11.28 26.65
C LEU A 586 40.08 12.72 26.17
N LYS A 587 39.65 13.73 26.93
CA LYS A 587 39.94 15.14 26.64
C LYS A 587 41.44 15.43 26.62
N SER A 588 42.24 14.76 27.45
CA SER A 588 43.70 14.88 27.45
C SER A 588 44.42 14.15 26.30
N GLN A 589 43.74 13.24 25.60
CA GLN A 589 44.27 12.53 24.43
C GLN A 589 43.86 13.15 23.08
N VAL A 590 42.96 14.14 23.09
CA VAL A 590 42.42 14.84 21.91
C VAL A 590 42.97 16.28 21.79
N GLN A 591 43.86 16.68 22.71
CA GLN A 591 44.67 17.92 22.65
C GLN A 591 46.09 17.64 22.15
#